data_AF-A0A7I8W6W1-F1
#
_entry.id   AF-A0A7I8W6W1-F1
#
_cell.length_a   1.000
_cell.length_b   1.000
_cell.length_c   1.000
_cell.angle_alpha   90.00
_cell.angle_beta   90.00
_cell.angle_gamma   90.00
#
_symmetry.space_group_name_H-M   'P 1'
#
loop_
_entity.id
_entity.type
_entity.pdbx_description
1 polymer ?
#
loop_
_entity_poly.entity_id
_entity_poly.type
_entity_poly.pdbx_seq_one_letter_code
_entity_poly.pdbx_strand_id
1 'polypeptide(L)'
;MTEIKLTDAQLKGCQEAFLQHDKRDQKKIKTGDISSAMKDLGHSIKSDWLEKFEDEIDTEGTGFIEFEEFCDIVKRKMQEEEDERELKEIFRVLDKEKKGEVDVNELRWILKSLGDDLTEEDIDDMIADVDTDGSGWVDYEEFAKLMLGD
;
A
#
# COMPACT_ATOMS: atom_id res chain seq x y z
N MET A 1 -5.79 3.06 9.57
CA MET A 1 -5.99 3.17 8.12
C MET A 1 -7.35 2.56 7.77
N THR A 2 -8.22 3.32 7.12
CA THR A 2 -9.56 2.88 6.69
C THR A 2 -9.46 1.78 5.64
N GLU A 3 -10.18 0.69 5.80
CA GLU A 3 -10.30 -0.35 4.78
C GLU A 3 -10.93 0.25 3.50
N ILE A 4 -10.15 0.37 2.43
CA ILE A 4 -10.68 0.84 1.14
C ILE A 4 -11.71 -0.16 0.62
N LYS A 5 -12.90 0.38 0.31
CA LYS A 5 -13.93 -0.34 -0.42
C LYS A 5 -13.84 0.01 -1.89
N LEU A 6 -13.77 -1.01 -2.74
CA LEU A 6 -13.92 -0.82 -4.18
C LEU A 6 -15.30 -0.21 -4.46
N THR A 7 -15.31 0.87 -5.22
CA THR A 7 -16.51 1.46 -5.80
C THR A 7 -17.15 0.50 -6.81
N ASP A 8 -18.44 0.69 -7.12
CA ASP A 8 -19.14 -0.11 -8.14
C ASP A 8 -18.42 -0.09 -9.50
N ALA A 9 -17.79 1.04 -9.85
CA ALA A 9 -17.02 1.17 -11.08
C ALA A 9 -15.74 0.31 -11.03
N GLN A 10 -15.02 0.31 -9.90
CA GLN A 10 -13.83 -0.53 -9.71
C GLN A 10 -14.19 -2.02 -9.67
N LEU A 11 -15.27 -2.40 -8.98
CA LEU A 11 -15.77 -3.77 -8.96
C LEU A 11 -16.14 -4.26 -10.36
N LYS A 12 -16.81 -3.41 -11.15
CA LYS A 12 -17.13 -3.72 -12.53
C LYS A 12 -15.86 -3.93 -13.37
N GLY A 13 -14.86 -3.06 -13.21
CA GLY A 13 -13.54 -3.24 -13.83
C GLY A 13 -12.91 -4.57 -13.44
N CYS A 14 -12.89 -4.89 -12.14
CA CYS A 14 -12.37 -6.17 -11.64
C CYS A 14 -13.09 -7.36 -12.29
N GLN A 15 -14.41 -7.30 -12.40
CA GLN A 15 -15.20 -8.35 -13.02
C GLN A 15 -14.88 -8.50 -14.50
N GLU A 16 -14.74 -7.40 -15.24
CA GLU A 16 -14.36 -7.41 -16.66
C GLU A 16 -12.96 -8.00 -16.86
N ALA A 17 -11.98 -7.61 -16.05
CA ALA A 17 -10.63 -8.15 -16.08
C ALA A 17 -10.63 -9.65 -15.72
N PHE A 18 -11.29 -10.04 -14.63
CA PHE A 18 -11.38 -11.43 -14.21
C PHE A 18 -11.99 -12.33 -15.30
N LEU A 19 -13.11 -11.92 -15.90
CA LEU A 19 -13.76 -12.69 -16.97
C LEU A 19 -12.92 -12.81 -18.25
N GLN A 20 -12.03 -11.85 -18.53
CA GLN A 20 -11.10 -11.96 -19.65
C GLN A 20 -10.04 -13.06 -19.42
N HIS A 21 -9.70 -13.34 -18.16
CA HIS A 21 -8.71 -14.34 -17.77
C HIS A 21 -9.35 -15.68 -17.32
N ASP A 22 -10.64 -15.71 -17.01
CA ASP A 22 -11.40 -16.93 -16.71
C ASP A 22 -11.64 -17.76 -17.99
N LYS A 23 -10.64 -18.58 -18.31
CA LYS A 23 -10.69 -19.50 -19.43
C LYS A 23 -11.68 -20.61 -19.10
N ARG A 24 -12.77 -20.66 -19.88
CA ARG A 24 -13.80 -21.72 -19.89
C ARG A 24 -14.87 -21.60 -18.79
N ASP A 25 -15.16 -20.39 -18.30
CA ASP A 25 -16.24 -20.13 -17.33
C ASP A 25 -16.10 -21.02 -16.07
N GLN A 26 -14.87 -21.14 -15.59
CA GLN A 26 -14.55 -21.95 -14.42
C GLN A 26 -14.80 -21.19 -13.12
N LYS A 27 -15.11 -19.89 -13.20
CA LYS A 27 -15.25 -18.96 -12.09
C LYS A 27 -13.97 -18.78 -11.28
N LYS A 28 -12.83 -19.01 -11.93
CA LYS A 28 -11.50 -18.91 -11.34
C LYS A 28 -10.46 -18.59 -12.39
N ILE A 29 -9.44 -17.84 -12.01
CA ILE A 29 -8.28 -17.54 -12.86
C ILE A 29 -7.04 -18.19 -12.30
N LYS A 30 -6.03 -18.42 -13.15
CA LYS A 30 -4.75 -18.95 -12.66
C LYS A 30 -3.98 -17.88 -11.91
N THR A 31 -3.23 -18.26 -10.89
CA THR A 31 -2.33 -17.33 -10.18
C THR A 31 -1.36 -16.61 -11.13
N GLY A 32 -0.78 -17.35 -12.07
CA GLY A 32 0.07 -16.78 -13.12
C GLY A 32 -0.62 -15.81 -14.10
N ASP A 33 -1.96 -15.77 -14.16
CA ASP A 33 -2.72 -14.80 -14.97
C ASP A 33 -3.02 -13.49 -14.18
N ILE A 34 -2.82 -13.44 -12.85
CA ILE A 34 -3.11 -12.28 -11.98
C ILE A 34 -2.38 -11.02 -12.45
N SER A 35 -1.09 -11.11 -12.76
CA SER A 35 -0.31 -9.97 -13.25
C SER A 35 -0.88 -9.35 -14.52
N SER A 36 -1.46 -10.17 -15.41
CA SER A 36 -2.12 -9.66 -16.61
C SER A 36 -3.46 -9.03 -16.28
N ALA A 37 -4.26 -9.66 -15.42
CA ALA A 37 -5.56 -9.14 -15.01
C ALA A 37 -5.43 -7.78 -14.27
N MET A 38 -4.43 -7.64 -13.39
CA MET A 38 -4.11 -6.37 -12.73
C MET A 38 -3.69 -5.29 -13.73
N LYS A 39 -2.92 -5.67 -14.74
CA LYS A 39 -2.49 -4.75 -15.80
C LYS A 39 -3.67 -4.24 -16.63
N ASP A 40 -4.70 -5.06 -16.85
CA ASP A 40 -5.92 -4.64 -17.55
C ASP A 40 -6.70 -3.59 -16.75
N LEU A 41 -6.55 -3.58 -15.42
CA LEU A 41 -7.09 -2.54 -14.53
C LEU A 41 -6.19 -1.29 -14.45
N GLY A 42 -5.03 -1.30 -15.13
CA GLY A 42 -4.06 -0.21 -15.10
C GLY A 42 -3.06 -0.27 -13.94
N HIS A 43 -3.10 -1.34 -13.12
CA HIS A 43 -2.17 -1.54 -12.01
C HIS A 43 -1.05 -2.49 -12.42
N SER A 44 0.19 -2.14 -12.09
CA SER A 44 1.33 -3.02 -12.31
C SER A 44 1.78 -3.61 -10.98
N ILE A 45 1.77 -4.93 -10.87
CA ILE A 45 2.29 -5.64 -9.70
C ILE A 45 3.66 -6.24 -10.02
N LYS A 46 4.57 -6.24 -9.04
CA LYS A 46 5.90 -6.87 -9.14
C LYS A 46 5.78 -8.35 -8.75
N SER A 47 6.67 -9.20 -9.27
CA SER A 47 6.69 -10.63 -8.93
C SER A 47 6.85 -10.86 -7.42
N ASP A 48 7.80 -10.18 -6.76
CA ASP A 48 8.02 -10.32 -5.32
C ASP A 48 6.82 -9.90 -4.47
N TRP A 49 6.01 -8.96 -4.97
CA TRP A 49 4.75 -8.59 -4.34
C TRP A 49 3.75 -9.74 -4.50
N LEU A 50 3.59 -10.24 -5.71
CA LEU A 50 2.65 -11.32 -6.01
C LEU A 50 2.98 -12.60 -5.26
N GLU A 51 4.26 -12.99 -5.15
CA GLU A 51 4.68 -14.19 -4.39
C GLU A 51 4.25 -14.10 -2.92
N LYS A 52 4.39 -12.93 -2.28
CA LYS A 52 3.93 -12.73 -0.90
C LYS A 52 2.41 -12.90 -0.78
N PHE A 53 1.65 -12.46 -1.79
CA PHE A 53 0.20 -12.55 -1.78
C PHE A 53 -0.34 -13.89 -2.24
N GLU A 54 0.34 -14.59 -3.16
CA GLU A 54 -0.04 -15.91 -3.64
C GLU A 54 -0.14 -16.91 -2.49
N ASP A 55 0.80 -16.87 -1.54
CA ASP A 55 0.77 -17.73 -0.34
C ASP A 55 -0.39 -17.38 0.61
N GLU A 56 -0.85 -16.12 0.63
CA GLU A 56 -1.96 -15.66 1.48
C GLU A 56 -3.33 -15.99 0.88
N ILE A 57 -3.47 -15.94 -0.46
CA ILE A 57 -4.75 -16.12 -1.15
C ILE A 57 -4.95 -17.56 -1.63
N ASP A 58 -3.92 -18.24 -2.15
CA ASP A 58 -3.99 -19.63 -2.61
C ASP A 58 -3.42 -20.56 -1.54
N THR A 59 -3.96 -20.45 -0.32
CA THR A 59 -3.53 -21.25 0.84
C THR A 59 -3.63 -22.77 0.61
N GLU A 60 -4.50 -23.18 -0.31
CA GLU A 60 -4.70 -24.58 -0.71
C GLU A 60 -3.72 -25.04 -1.82
N GLY A 61 -2.92 -24.12 -2.38
CA GLY A 61 -1.92 -24.41 -3.43
C GLY A 61 -2.55 -24.94 -4.72
N THR A 62 -3.75 -24.48 -5.04
CA THR A 62 -4.52 -24.94 -6.20
C THR A 62 -3.95 -24.40 -7.52
N GLY A 63 -3.21 -23.29 -7.46
CA GLY A 63 -2.76 -22.50 -8.59
C GLY A 63 -3.88 -21.67 -9.23
N PHE A 64 -5.01 -21.51 -8.54
CA PHE A 64 -6.17 -20.75 -8.98
C PHE A 64 -6.69 -19.84 -7.87
N ILE A 65 -7.33 -18.75 -8.27
CA ILE A 65 -8.07 -17.87 -7.37
C ILE A 65 -9.48 -17.58 -7.91
N GLU A 66 -10.43 -17.41 -7.01
CA GLU A 66 -11.80 -17.00 -7.27
C GLU A 66 -11.93 -15.47 -7.40
N PHE A 67 -13.11 -14.98 -7.77
CA PHE A 67 -13.33 -13.56 -8.04
C PHE A 67 -13.17 -12.70 -6.77
N GLU A 68 -13.63 -13.22 -5.64
CA GLU A 68 -13.51 -12.59 -4.33
C GLU A 68 -12.04 -12.39 -3.95
N GLU A 69 -11.22 -13.41 -4.11
CA GLU A 69 -9.78 -13.36 -3.86
C GLU A 69 -9.07 -12.39 -4.80
N PHE A 70 -9.46 -12.37 -6.09
CA PHE A 70 -8.94 -11.38 -7.04
C PHE A 70 -9.31 -9.94 -6.61
N CYS A 71 -10.53 -9.71 -6.13
CA CYS A 71 -10.93 -8.41 -5.61
C CYS A 71 -10.09 -7.98 -4.40
N ASP A 72 -9.70 -8.92 -3.54
CA ASP A 72 -8.88 -8.61 -2.37
C ASP A 72 -7.44 -8.23 -2.76
N ILE A 73 -6.87 -8.88 -3.78
CA ILE A 73 -5.58 -8.46 -4.38
C ILE A 73 -5.67 -7.03 -4.92
N VAL A 74 -6.74 -6.71 -5.66
CA VAL A 74 -6.93 -5.37 -6.22
C VAL A 74 -7.06 -4.34 -5.11
N LYS A 75 -7.90 -4.58 -4.10
CA LYS A 75 -8.05 -3.70 -2.93
C LYS A 75 -6.71 -3.42 -2.26
N ARG A 76 -5.95 -4.49 -1.99
CA ARG A 76 -4.65 -4.38 -1.33
C ARG A 76 -3.68 -3.53 -2.15
N LYS A 77 -3.62 -3.77 -3.46
CA LYS A 77 -2.73 -3.00 -4.33
C LYS A 77 -3.13 -1.52 -4.39
N MET A 78 -4.43 -1.25 -4.46
CA MET A 78 -4.95 0.11 -4.47
C MET A 78 -4.70 0.84 -3.15
N GLN A 79 -4.82 0.14 -2.02
CA GLN A 79 -4.48 0.67 -0.70
C GLN A 79 -3.01 1.05 -0.63
N GLU A 80 -2.10 0.15 -1.01
CA GLU A 80 -0.67 0.44 -1.02
C GLU A 80 -0.32 1.66 -1.90
N GLU A 81 -0.95 1.79 -3.07
CA GLU A 81 -0.77 2.95 -3.95
C GLU A 81 -1.40 4.24 -3.39
N GLU A 82 -2.47 4.15 -2.60
CA GLU A 82 -3.07 5.29 -1.92
C GLU A 82 -2.22 5.74 -0.73
N ASP A 83 -1.78 4.80 0.10
CA ASP A 83 -0.87 5.06 1.22
C ASP A 83 0.44 5.69 0.72
N GLU A 84 1.06 5.14 -0.33
CA GLU A 84 2.28 5.72 -0.92
C GLU A 84 2.04 7.14 -1.46
N ARG A 85 0.87 7.41 -2.06
CA ARG A 85 0.51 8.74 -2.56
C ARG A 85 0.30 9.72 -1.42
N GLU A 86 -0.44 9.33 -0.39
CA GLU A 86 -0.68 10.14 0.80
C GLU A 86 0.63 10.50 1.49
N LEU A 87 1.52 9.52 1.67
CA LEU A 87 2.86 9.75 2.24
C LEU A 87 3.70 10.71 1.44
N LYS A 88 3.70 10.59 0.10
CA LYS A 88 4.41 11.55 -0.76
C LYS A 88 3.82 12.95 -0.67
N GLU A 89 2.51 13.07 -0.55
CA GLU A 89 1.84 14.37 -0.39
C GLU A 89 2.19 15.00 0.96
N ILE A 90 2.12 14.21 2.03
CA ILE A 90 2.52 14.63 3.39
C ILE A 90 3.98 15.09 3.38
N PHE A 91 4.89 14.28 2.84
CA PHE A 91 6.32 14.61 2.78
C PHE A 91 6.56 15.89 1.97
N ARG A 92 5.85 16.08 0.85
CA ARG A 92 5.94 17.31 0.04
C ARG A 92 5.43 18.55 0.79
N VAL A 93 4.44 18.39 1.68
CA VAL A 93 3.93 19.49 2.51
C VAL A 93 4.93 19.84 3.62
N LEU A 94 5.63 18.84 4.15
CA LEU A 94 6.69 19.00 5.15
C LEU A 94 7.95 19.63 4.55
N ASP A 95 8.50 19.05 3.48
CA ASP A 95 9.72 19.52 2.81
C ASP A 95 9.46 20.78 1.96
N LYS A 96 9.14 21.88 2.63
CA LYS A 96 8.86 23.19 2.01
C LYS A 96 10.02 23.71 1.20
N GLU A 97 11.24 23.38 1.62
CA GLU A 97 12.49 23.83 0.98
C GLU A 97 12.97 22.90 -0.13
N LYS A 98 12.31 21.75 -0.32
CA LYS A 98 12.64 20.73 -1.34
C LYS A 98 14.08 20.21 -1.22
N LYS A 99 14.53 20.01 0.02
CA LYS A 99 15.87 19.50 0.34
C LYS A 99 15.94 17.98 0.29
N GLY A 100 14.79 17.30 0.31
CA GLY A 100 14.71 15.84 0.43
C GLY A 100 14.76 15.34 1.87
N GLU A 101 14.65 16.24 2.84
CA GLU A 101 14.70 16.00 4.29
C GLU A 101 13.65 16.87 4.98
N VAL A 102 13.07 16.37 6.07
CA VAL A 102 12.06 17.08 6.88
C VAL A 102 12.58 17.30 8.29
N ASP A 103 12.29 18.46 8.87
CA ASP A 103 12.67 18.76 10.25
C ASP A 103 11.84 17.91 11.22
N VAL A 104 12.49 17.31 12.22
CA VAL A 104 11.85 16.45 13.22
C VAL A 104 10.68 17.13 13.95
N ASN A 105 10.71 18.45 14.14
CA ASN A 105 9.60 19.19 14.75
C ASN A 105 8.39 19.29 13.82
N GLU A 106 8.60 19.39 12.50
CA GLU A 106 7.52 19.37 11.51
C GLU A 106 6.91 17.97 11.38
N LEU A 107 7.76 16.93 11.40
CA LEU A 107 7.32 15.53 11.47
C LEU A 107 6.45 15.28 12.70
N ARG A 108 6.91 15.69 13.89
CA ARG A 108 6.14 15.60 15.15
C ARG A 108 4.77 16.25 15.03
N TRP A 109 4.68 17.42 14.41
CA TRP A 109 3.41 18.14 14.25
C TRP A 109 2.42 17.36 13.39
N ILE A 110 2.89 16.72 12.31
CA ILE A 110 2.05 15.89 11.45
C ILE A 110 1.65 14.59 12.14
N LEU A 111 2.55 13.91 12.87
CA LEU A 111 2.21 12.68 13.59
C LEU A 111 1.10 12.92 14.61
N LYS A 112 1.14 14.06 15.33
CA LYS A 112 0.05 14.51 16.21
C LYS A 112 -1.25 14.85 15.48
N SER A 113 -1.18 15.24 14.21
CA SER A 113 -2.34 15.63 13.41
C SER A 113 -2.99 14.44 12.68
N LEU A 114 -2.22 13.38 12.41
CA LEU A 114 -2.68 12.16 11.75
C LEU A 114 -3.12 11.09 12.74
N GLY A 115 -2.45 10.99 13.89
CA GLY A 115 -2.73 9.98 14.91
C GLY A 115 -3.51 10.56 16.08
N ASP A 116 -4.84 10.47 16.05
CA ASP A 116 -5.70 10.80 17.21
C ASP A 116 -5.40 9.90 18.44
N ASP A 117 -4.72 8.76 18.24
CA ASP A 117 -4.40 7.76 19.25
C ASP A 117 -2.91 7.70 19.65
N LEU A 118 -2.02 8.53 19.09
CA LEU A 118 -0.59 8.52 19.43
C LEU A 118 -0.31 9.43 20.63
N THR A 119 0.34 8.90 21.67
CA THR A 119 0.80 9.72 22.81
C THR A 119 2.08 10.49 22.46
N GLU A 120 2.45 11.49 23.27
CA GLU A 120 3.73 12.17 23.08
C GLU A 120 4.93 11.21 23.21
N GLU A 121 4.81 10.21 24.08
CA GLU A 121 5.83 9.18 24.28
C GLU A 121 5.96 8.28 23.03
N ASP A 122 4.84 7.86 22.44
CA ASP A 122 4.87 7.08 21.18
C ASP A 122 5.53 7.88 20.05
N ILE A 123 5.25 9.19 19.97
CA ILE A 123 5.85 10.05 18.93
C ILE A 123 7.34 10.27 19.19
N ASP A 124 7.75 10.41 20.45
CA ASP A 124 9.16 10.51 20.83
C ASP A 124 9.94 9.24 20.46
N ASP A 125 9.35 8.07 20.73
CA ASP A 125 9.93 6.77 20.39
C ASP A 125 10.03 6.60 18.87
N MET A 126 8.96 6.92 18.13
CA MET A 126 8.95 6.86 16.65
C MET A 126 10.02 7.77 16.04
N ILE A 127 10.18 8.98 16.56
CA ILE A 127 11.21 9.93 16.10
C ILE A 127 12.62 9.40 16.41
N ALA A 128 12.83 8.85 17.61
CA ALA A 128 14.13 8.30 18.02
C ALA A 128 14.54 7.08 17.17
N ASP A 129 13.58 6.32 16.67
CA ASP A 129 13.83 5.17 15.79
C ASP A 129 14.31 5.58 14.39
N VAL A 130 13.95 6.78 13.91
CA VAL A 130 14.37 7.28 12.60
C VAL A 130 15.56 8.24 12.65
N ASP A 131 15.58 9.20 13.58
CA ASP A 131 16.68 10.17 13.74
C ASP A 131 17.81 9.58 14.60
N THR A 132 18.35 8.44 14.16
CA THR A 132 19.34 7.66 14.94
C THR A 132 20.68 8.37 15.11
N ASP A 133 21.01 9.31 14.22
CA ASP A 133 22.23 10.11 14.29
C ASP A 133 22.04 11.46 15.02
N GLY A 134 20.79 11.79 15.40
CA GLY A 134 20.44 13.02 16.09
C GLY A 134 20.69 14.27 15.26
N SER A 135 20.60 14.16 13.93
CA SER A 135 20.74 15.28 13.01
C SER A 135 19.57 16.27 13.14
N GLY A 136 18.41 15.79 13.62
CA GLY A 136 17.17 16.56 13.65
C GLY A 136 16.47 16.64 12.28
N TRP A 137 16.94 15.86 11.31
CA TRP A 137 16.41 15.77 9.96
C TRP A 137 16.05 14.31 9.64
N VAL A 138 14.94 14.11 8.93
CA VAL A 138 14.46 12.80 8.52
C VAL A 138 14.31 12.79 7.02
N ASP A 139 14.96 11.86 6.33
CA ASP A 139 14.82 11.73 4.88
C ASP A 139 13.51 11.00 4.49
N TYR A 140 13.24 10.92 3.18
CA TYR A 140 12.03 10.26 2.70
C TYR A 140 11.98 8.76 3.02
N GLU A 141 13.12 8.05 2.98
CA GLU A 141 13.15 6.61 3.24
C GLU A 141 12.88 6.33 4.72
N GLU A 142 13.44 7.14 5.61
CA GLU A 142 13.20 7.10 7.06
C GLU A 142 11.74 7.45 7.39
N PHE A 143 11.22 8.52 6.80
CA PHE A 143 9.82 8.91 6.94
C PHE A 143 8.86 7.80 6.47
N ALA A 144 9.14 7.19 5.32
CA ALA A 144 8.30 6.11 4.78
C ALA A 144 8.29 4.88 5.70
N LYS A 145 9.44 4.49 6.26
CA LYS A 145 9.54 3.38 7.22
C LYS A 145 8.71 3.64 8.48
N LEU A 146 8.80 4.86 9.02
CA LEU A 146 8.05 5.26 10.21
C LEU A 146 6.54 5.18 10.00
N MET A 147 6.07 5.51 8.80
CA MET A 147 4.64 5.57 8.51
C MET A 147 4.05 4.25 8.00
N LEU A 148 4.85 3.40 7.35
CA LEU A 148 4.40 2.11 6.81
C LEU A 148 4.68 0.92 7.73
N GLY A 149 5.57 1.07 8.72
CA GLY A 149 5.87 0.04 9.71
C GLY A 149 6.38 -1.25 9.07
N ASP A 150 7.61 -1.23 8.56
CA ASP A 150 8.35 -2.44 8.15
C ASP A 150 9.04 -3.12 9.35
#